data_AF-A0A7G8V534-F1
#
_entry.id   AF-A0A7G8V534-F1
#
_cell.length_a   1.000
_cell.length_b   1.000
_cell.length_c   1.000
_cell.angle_alpha   90.00
_cell.angle_beta   90.00
_cell.angle_gamma   90.00
#
_symmetry.space_group_name_H-M   'P 1'
#
loop_
_entity.id
_entity.type
_entity.pdbx_description
1 polymer ?
#
loop_
_entity_poly.entity_id
_entity_poly.type
_entity_poly.pdbx_seq_one_letter_code
_entity_poly.pdbx_strand_id
1 'polypeptide(L)'
;MYYDLVTELVSLVKVYEKDADPGNQDLNLFLQWLNEYDQKNSYSTLSEPEWTGKSNGRSADSVINTSLVHLYRYAKLHAKAAIANTSFSTPDEFIYLISLTSFGSMTKTALIKLNIHEKSAGIQIVNRLINNGLVVQAELDSDKRNRMIHITSKGTELLKESMQNIKKASMNVTEPLSYPEKIDLIRLLTKLENFHELKSRKE
;
A
#
# COMPACT_ATOMS: atom_id res chain seq x y z
N MET A 1 30.99 2.38 31.62
CA MET A 1 30.07 1.22 31.63
C MET A 1 28.70 1.75 31.98
N TYR A 2 27.65 1.30 31.30
CA TYR A 2 26.29 1.85 31.39
C TYR A 2 25.55 1.35 32.64
N TYR A 3 26.09 1.61 33.83
CA TYR A 3 25.56 1.09 35.10
C TYR A 3 24.15 1.58 35.41
N ASP A 4 23.82 2.82 35.01
CA ASP A 4 22.48 3.38 35.22
C ASP A 4 21.44 2.64 34.37
N LEU A 5 21.75 2.41 33.09
CA LEU A 5 20.90 1.64 32.17
C LEU A 5 20.70 0.20 32.66
N VAL A 6 21.77 -0.45 33.15
CA VAL A 6 21.66 -1.80 33.72
C VAL A 6 20.77 -1.80 34.96
N THR A 7 20.87 -0.77 35.80
CA THR A 7 20.05 -0.63 37.01
C THR A 7 18.57 -0.42 36.67
N GLU A 8 18.28 0.38 35.64
CA GLU A 8 16.94 0.59 35.11
C GLU A 8 16.36 -0.71 34.53
N LEU A 9 17.15 -1.45 33.72
CA LEU A 9 16.74 -2.74 33.17
C LEU A 9 16.42 -3.76 34.28
N VAL A 10 17.27 -3.85 35.31
CA VAL A 10 17.01 -4.71 36.48
C VAL A 10 15.72 -4.30 37.21
N SER A 11 15.43 -3.00 37.26
CA SER A 11 14.19 -2.51 37.87
C SER A 11 12.96 -2.91 37.04
N LEU A 12 13.04 -2.88 35.71
CA LEU A 12 11.98 -3.35 34.81
C LEU A 12 11.74 -4.86 34.91
N VAL A 13 12.81 -5.66 35.03
CA VAL A 13 12.70 -7.11 35.26
C VAL A 13 11.96 -7.40 36.57
N LYS A 14 12.20 -6.64 37.64
CA LYS A 14 11.47 -6.78 38.91
C LYS A 14 9.98 -6.46 38.79
N VAL A 15 9.60 -5.59 37.86
CA VAL A 15 8.19 -5.29 37.59
C VAL A 15 7.57 -6.44 36.78
N TYR A 16 8.29 -6.95 35.78
CA TYR A 16 7.87 -8.13 35.02
C TYR A 16 7.61 -9.35 35.91
N GLU A 17 8.49 -9.63 36.88
CA GLU A 17 8.32 -10.74 37.84
C GLU A 17 7.02 -10.68 38.65
N LYS A 18 6.43 -9.49 38.82
CA LYS A 18 5.16 -9.31 39.56
C LYS A 18 3.93 -9.53 38.67
N ASP A 19 4.07 -9.25 37.39
CA ASP A 19 2.98 -9.32 36.40
C ASP A 19 2.94 -10.66 35.65
N ALA A 20 4.07 -11.39 35.60
CA ALA A 20 4.21 -12.66 34.90
C ALA A 20 4.06 -13.87 35.82
N ASP A 21 3.73 -15.03 35.23
CA ASP A 21 3.68 -16.29 35.96
C ASP A 21 5.08 -16.65 36.51
N PRO A 22 5.23 -17.13 37.77
CA PRO A 22 6.51 -17.26 38.47
C PRO A 22 7.56 -18.25 37.90
N GLY A 23 7.36 -18.77 36.68
CA GLY A 23 8.19 -19.83 36.10
C GLY A 23 8.78 -19.53 34.73
N ASN A 24 8.53 -18.36 34.12
CA ASN A 24 8.88 -18.13 32.72
C ASN A 24 9.98 -17.07 32.54
N GLN A 25 11.24 -17.50 32.63
CA GLN A 25 12.44 -16.66 32.48
C GLN A 25 12.90 -16.53 31.01
N ASP A 26 11.96 -16.40 30.06
CA ASP A 26 12.28 -16.23 28.64
C ASP A 26 12.46 -14.75 28.30
N LEU A 27 13.64 -14.41 27.75
CA LEU A 27 13.96 -13.05 27.31
C LEU A 27 12.96 -12.53 26.26
N ASN A 28 12.43 -13.39 25.37
CA ASN A 28 11.47 -12.95 24.35
C ASN A 28 10.13 -12.56 24.98
N LEU A 29 9.70 -13.27 26.02
CA LEU A 29 8.48 -12.92 26.76
C LEU A 29 8.67 -11.65 27.58
N PHE A 30 9.85 -11.46 28.16
CA PHE A 30 10.20 -10.19 28.79
C PHE A 30 10.21 -9.03 27.78
N LEU A 31 10.76 -9.21 26.58
CA LEU A 31 10.76 -8.18 25.53
C LEU A 31 9.35 -7.87 25.02
N GLN A 32 8.50 -8.88 24.89
CA GLN A 32 7.09 -8.67 24.53
C GLN A 32 6.35 -7.90 25.63
N TRP A 33 6.47 -8.34 26.88
CA TRP A 33 5.89 -7.63 28.02
C TRP A 33 6.43 -6.21 28.14
N LEU A 34 7.74 -6.01 27.95
CA LEU A 34 8.36 -4.69 28.05
C LEU A 34 7.81 -3.74 26.99
N ASN A 35 7.58 -4.22 25.77
CA ASN A 35 6.94 -3.42 24.72
C ASN A 35 5.47 -3.08 25.07
N GLU A 36 4.73 -4.01 25.67
CA GLU A 36 3.35 -3.75 26.11
C GLU A 36 3.30 -2.83 27.35
N TYR A 37 4.25 -3.00 28.27
CA TYR A 37 4.44 -2.20 29.47
C TYR A 37 4.85 -0.77 29.10
N ASP A 38 5.77 -0.61 28.16
CA ASP A 38 6.13 0.68 27.57
C ASP A 38 4.92 1.30 26.88
N GLN A 39 4.17 0.57 26.05
CA GLN A 39 2.95 1.12 25.42
C GLN A 39 1.86 1.54 26.41
N LYS A 40 1.75 0.88 27.57
CA LYS A 40 0.76 1.20 28.62
C LYS A 40 1.21 2.33 29.54
N ASN A 41 2.50 2.44 29.84
CA ASN A 41 3.05 3.41 30.80
C ASN A 41 3.67 4.63 30.11
N SER A 42 4.09 4.50 28.85
CA SER A 42 4.62 5.56 28.02
C SER A 42 3.52 6.09 27.10
N TYR A 43 2.68 6.98 27.63
CA TYR A 43 2.00 7.98 26.79
C TYR A 43 2.98 9.01 26.17
N SER A 44 4.28 8.71 26.13
CA SER A 44 5.32 9.69 25.79
C SER A 44 6.66 9.05 25.43
N THR A 45 6.84 8.67 24.16
CA THR A 45 8.15 8.74 23.48
C THR A 45 8.03 9.02 21.98
N LEU A 46 6.89 8.73 21.36
CA LEU A 46 6.49 9.45 20.15
C LEU A 46 5.72 10.68 20.59
N SER A 47 6.37 11.84 20.60
CA SER A 47 5.64 13.12 20.70
C SER A 47 4.54 13.08 19.64
N GLU A 48 3.28 13.20 20.05
CA GLU A 48 2.18 13.24 19.11
C GLU A 48 2.51 14.27 18.04
N PRO A 49 2.54 13.91 16.75
CA PRO A 49 2.95 14.83 15.72
C PRO A 49 2.07 16.08 15.79
N GLU A 50 2.67 17.25 15.64
CA GLU A 50 1.90 18.46 15.47
C GLU A 50 1.37 18.53 14.03
N TRP A 51 0.11 18.92 13.87
CA TRP A 51 -0.50 19.10 12.55
C TRP A 51 -1.34 20.37 12.50
N THR A 52 -1.38 20.97 11.31
CA THR A 52 -2.13 22.20 11.05
C THR A 52 -3.60 22.03 11.41
N GLY A 53 -4.07 22.85 12.34
CA GLY A 53 -5.48 22.87 12.79
C GLY A 53 -5.78 21.96 13.98
N LYS A 54 -4.78 21.27 14.57
CA LYS A 54 -4.96 20.43 15.77
C LYS A 54 -5.58 21.21 16.93
N SER A 55 -5.05 22.40 17.24
CA SER A 55 -5.59 23.30 18.27
C SER A 55 -7.01 23.78 17.99
N ASN A 56 -7.44 23.75 16.72
CA ASN A 56 -8.77 24.16 16.28
C ASN A 56 -9.72 22.95 16.13
N GLY A 57 -9.35 21.77 16.64
CA GLY A 57 -10.19 20.57 16.65
C GLY A 57 -10.08 19.68 15.41
N ARG A 58 -9.09 19.89 14.52
CA ARG A 58 -8.89 18.99 13.38
C ARG A 58 -8.42 17.62 13.86
N SER A 59 -9.18 16.58 13.54
CA SER A 59 -8.86 15.20 13.91
C SER A 59 -7.69 14.61 13.10
N ALA A 60 -7.05 13.59 13.67
CA ALA A 60 -6.06 12.77 12.96
C ALA A 60 -6.64 12.15 11.67
N ASP A 61 -7.89 11.69 11.69
CA ASP A 61 -8.57 11.13 10.51
C ASP A 61 -8.64 12.13 9.35
N SER A 62 -8.93 13.41 9.66
CA SER A 62 -8.97 14.47 8.66
C SER A 62 -7.58 14.70 8.02
N VAL A 63 -6.53 14.67 8.84
CA VAL A 63 -5.14 14.85 8.38
C VAL A 63 -4.70 13.67 7.51
N ILE A 64 -4.98 12.44 7.94
CA ILE A 64 -4.67 11.22 7.20
C ILE A 64 -5.37 11.24 5.84
N ASN A 65 -6.68 11.49 5.80
CA ASN A 65 -7.44 11.55 4.55
C ASN A 65 -6.92 12.64 3.60
N THR A 66 -6.60 13.82 4.12
CA THR A 66 -6.00 14.90 3.32
C THR A 66 -4.65 14.47 2.76
N SER A 67 -3.83 13.81 3.57
CA SER A 67 -2.50 13.34 3.19
C SER A 67 -2.56 12.25 2.12
N LEU A 68 -3.49 11.29 2.22
CA LEU A 68 -3.72 10.26 1.21
C LEU A 68 -4.06 10.88 -0.15
N VAL A 69 -4.94 11.91 -0.17
CA VAL A 69 -5.28 12.63 -1.40
C VAL A 69 -4.07 13.37 -1.99
N HIS A 70 -3.28 14.05 -1.15
CA HIS A 70 -2.08 14.76 -1.62
C HIS A 70 -1.03 13.81 -2.16
N LEU A 71 -0.74 12.72 -1.44
CA LEU A 71 0.22 11.70 -1.86
C LEU A 71 -0.22 11.01 -3.15
N TYR A 72 -1.51 10.70 -3.30
CA TYR A 72 -2.05 10.19 -4.57
C TYR A 72 -1.81 11.17 -5.73
N ARG A 73 -2.03 12.48 -5.52
CA ARG A 73 -1.77 13.51 -6.55
C ARG A 73 -0.29 13.59 -6.91
N TYR A 74 0.61 13.56 -5.93
CA TYR A 74 2.06 13.53 -6.20
C TYR A 74 2.47 12.26 -6.95
N ALA A 75 1.98 11.10 -6.53
CA ALA A 75 2.22 9.83 -7.22
C ALA A 75 1.74 9.89 -8.68
N LYS A 76 0.55 10.46 -8.93
CA LYS A 76 0.02 10.64 -10.28
C LYS A 76 0.88 11.59 -11.13
N LEU A 77 1.42 12.66 -10.55
CA LEU A 77 2.33 13.57 -11.25
C LEU A 77 3.64 12.85 -11.65
N HIS A 78 4.25 12.12 -10.73
CA HIS A 78 5.46 11.34 -11.01
C HIS A 78 5.21 10.24 -12.05
N ALA A 79 4.08 9.53 -11.95
CA ALA A 79 3.73 8.50 -12.92
C ALA A 79 3.48 9.08 -14.31
N LYS A 80 2.82 10.25 -14.41
CA LYS A 80 2.64 10.96 -15.68
C LYS A 80 3.98 11.34 -16.32
N ALA A 81 4.93 11.84 -15.51
CA ALA A 81 6.27 12.16 -16.01
C ALA A 81 7.02 10.91 -16.50
N ALA A 82 6.88 9.78 -15.82
CA ALA A 82 7.54 8.54 -16.19
C ALA A 82 7.02 7.92 -17.50
N ILE A 83 5.76 8.17 -17.86
CA ILE A 83 5.18 7.69 -19.12
C ILE A 83 5.22 8.71 -20.27
N ALA A 84 5.75 9.93 -20.05
CA ALA A 84 5.65 11.04 -21.01
C ALA A 84 6.28 10.73 -22.38
N ASN A 85 7.28 9.85 -22.43
CA ASN A 85 7.96 9.43 -23.66
C ASN A 85 7.58 8.00 -24.08
N THR A 86 6.41 7.52 -23.67
CA THR A 86 5.91 6.17 -23.95
C THR A 86 4.59 6.26 -24.71
N SER A 87 4.12 5.13 -25.26
CA SER A 87 2.81 5.06 -25.91
C SER A 87 1.63 4.94 -24.93
N PHE A 88 1.85 4.98 -23.62
CA PHE A 88 0.77 5.01 -22.64
C PHE A 88 0.03 6.35 -22.69
N SER A 89 -1.31 6.29 -22.69
CA SER A 89 -2.14 7.50 -22.64
C SER A 89 -2.34 7.99 -21.21
N THR A 90 -2.44 7.06 -20.25
CA THR A 90 -2.59 7.39 -18.83
C THR A 90 -1.76 6.45 -17.96
N PRO A 91 -1.32 6.89 -16.75
CA PRO A 91 -0.61 6.00 -15.83
C PRO A 91 -1.42 4.76 -15.42
N ASP A 92 -2.75 4.87 -15.38
CA ASP A 92 -3.62 3.75 -15.05
C ASP A 92 -3.54 2.59 -16.06
N GLU A 93 -3.27 2.89 -17.34
CA GLU A 93 -3.08 1.86 -18.37
C GLU A 93 -1.91 0.94 -18.03
N PHE A 94 -0.84 1.51 -17.48
CA PHE A 94 0.32 0.75 -17.00
C PHE A 94 -0.05 -0.19 -15.85
N ILE A 95 -0.83 0.27 -14.87
CA ILE A 95 -1.26 -0.54 -13.71
C ILE A 95 -2.16 -1.71 -14.17
N TYR A 96 -3.02 -1.48 -15.16
CA TYR A 96 -3.85 -2.54 -15.75
C TYR A 96 -2.99 -3.60 -16.45
N LEU A 97 -1.94 -3.20 -17.18
CA LEU A 97 -1.01 -4.15 -17.80
C LEU A 97 -0.18 -4.93 -16.78
N ILE A 98 0.26 -4.29 -15.68
CA ILE A 98 0.89 -4.99 -14.55
C ILE A 98 -0.07 -6.04 -13.98
N SER A 99 -1.33 -5.66 -13.74
CA SER A 99 -2.33 -6.58 -13.18
C SER A 99 -2.48 -7.84 -14.03
N LEU A 100 -2.58 -7.68 -15.35
CA LEU A 100 -2.68 -8.81 -16.28
C LEU A 100 -1.39 -9.65 -16.35
N THR A 101 -0.23 -9.03 -16.16
CA THR A 101 1.07 -9.73 -16.14
C THR A 101 1.25 -10.53 -14.85
N SER A 102 0.84 -9.98 -13.71
CA SER A 102 1.02 -10.59 -12.39
C SER A 102 -0.03 -11.65 -12.06
N PHE A 103 -1.30 -11.42 -12.44
CA PHE A 103 -2.43 -12.28 -12.07
C PHE A 103 -3.01 -13.06 -13.25
N GLY A 104 -2.46 -12.88 -14.45
CA GLY A 104 -2.94 -13.52 -15.66
C GLY A 104 -4.17 -12.85 -16.25
N SER A 105 -4.72 -13.51 -17.28
CA SER A 105 -5.88 -13.01 -18.01
C SER A 105 -7.14 -13.12 -17.16
N MET A 106 -8.02 -12.12 -17.24
CA MET A 106 -9.24 -12.06 -16.41
C MET A 106 -10.37 -11.34 -17.12
N THR A 107 -11.59 -11.45 -16.61
CA THR A 107 -12.73 -10.73 -17.19
C THR A 107 -12.56 -9.22 -17.05
N LYS A 108 -13.21 -8.44 -17.93
CA LYS A 108 -13.19 -6.97 -17.85
C LYS A 108 -13.64 -6.48 -16.47
N THR A 109 -14.67 -7.09 -15.88
CA THR A 109 -15.17 -6.74 -14.54
C THR A 109 -14.16 -7.06 -13.45
N ALA A 110 -13.50 -8.22 -13.51
CA ALA A 110 -12.47 -8.59 -12.54
C ALA A 110 -11.27 -7.63 -12.61
N LEU A 111 -10.83 -7.27 -13.82
CA LEU A 111 -9.72 -6.33 -14.02
C LEU A 111 -10.03 -4.95 -13.46
N ILE A 112 -11.24 -4.44 -13.69
CA ILE A 112 -11.67 -3.14 -13.16
C ILE A 112 -11.77 -3.17 -11.62
N LYS A 113 -12.34 -4.25 -11.06
CA LYS A 113 -12.45 -4.42 -9.60
C LYS A 113 -11.09 -4.51 -8.92
N LEU A 114 -10.16 -5.27 -9.52
CA LEU A 114 -8.78 -5.41 -9.04
C LEU A 114 -8.04 -4.06 -8.97
N ASN A 115 -8.35 -3.14 -9.88
CA ASN A 115 -7.75 -1.81 -9.94
C ASN A 115 -8.54 -0.75 -9.13
N ILE A 116 -9.55 -1.14 -8.35
CA ILE A 116 -10.35 -0.26 -7.48
C ILE A 116 -10.91 0.95 -8.24
N HIS A 117 -11.36 0.72 -9.49
CA HIS A 117 -11.98 1.74 -10.32
C HIS A 117 -13.49 1.58 -10.39
N GLU A 118 -14.19 2.71 -10.44
CA GLU A 118 -15.59 2.70 -10.84
C GLU A 118 -15.75 2.09 -12.24
N LYS A 119 -16.89 1.43 -12.45
CA LYS A 119 -17.17 0.68 -13.67
C LYS A 119 -17.02 1.53 -14.94
N SER A 120 -17.49 2.78 -14.93
CA SER A 120 -17.42 3.70 -16.07
C SER A 120 -15.97 4.06 -16.45
N ALA A 121 -15.18 4.51 -15.48
CA ALA A 121 -13.76 4.87 -15.67
C ALA A 121 -12.93 3.65 -16.10
N GLY A 122 -13.14 2.52 -15.44
CA GLY A 122 -12.46 1.27 -15.77
C GLY A 122 -12.77 0.77 -17.19
N ILE A 123 -14.02 0.89 -17.65
CA ILE A 123 -14.39 0.54 -19.03
C ILE A 123 -13.64 1.42 -20.04
N GLN A 124 -13.53 2.73 -19.78
CA GLN A 124 -12.81 3.63 -20.67
C GLN A 124 -11.32 3.27 -20.77
N ILE A 125 -10.68 2.94 -19.65
CA ILE A 125 -9.27 2.50 -19.63
C ILE A 125 -9.10 1.22 -20.46
N VAL A 126 -9.93 0.19 -20.21
CA VAL A 126 -9.83 -1.08 -20.95
C VAL A 126 -10.07 -0.88 -22.45
N ASN A 127 -11.04 -0.04 -22.82
CA ASN A 127 -11.30 0.24 -24.23
C ASN A 127 -10.12 0.97 -24.90
N ARG A 128 -9.44 1.90 -24.21
CA ARG A 128 -8.20 2.51 -24.73
C ARG A 128 -7.08 1.48 -24.91
N LEU A 129 -6.88 0.59 -23.95
CA LEU A 129 -5.90 -0.49 -24.06
C LEU A 129 -6.18 -1.40 -25.27
N ILE A 130 -7.46 -1.73 -25.53
CA ILE A 130 -7.88 -2.52 -26.69
C ILE A 130 -7.60 -1.75 -27.98
N ASN A 131 -8.04 -0.49 -28.06
CA ASN A 131 -7.86 0.35 -29.25
C ASN A 131 -6.38 0.58 -29.59
N ASN A 132 -5.51 0.65 -28.59
CA ASN A 132 -4.07 0.77 -28.76
C ASN A 132 -3.34 -0.57 -29.03
N GLY A 133 -4.09 -1.69 -29.04
CA GLY A 133 -3.56 -3.04 -29.25
C GLY A 133 -2.68 -3.56 -28.12
N LEU A 134 -2.81 -3.00 -26.92
CA LEU A 134 -2.03 -3.40 -25.73
C LEU A 134 -2.67 -4.60 -25.01
N VAL A 135 -3.98 -4.77 -25.17
CA VAL A 135 -4.73 -5.95 -24.72
C VAL A 135 -5.70 -6.39 -25.80
N VAL A 136 -6.12 -7.66 -25.77
CA VAL A 136 -7.21 -8.19 -26.60
C VAL A 136 -8.32 -8.72 -25.71
N GLN A 137 -9.54 -8.68 -26.24
CA GLN A 137 -10.67 -9.37 -25.64
C GLN A 137 -10.97 -10.63 -26.44
N ALA A 138 -10.76 -11.81 -25.86
CA ALA A 138 -11.05 -13.10 -26.49
C ALA A 138 -12.33 -13.72 -25.90
N GLU A 139 -13.09 -14.41 -26.76
CA GLU A 139 -14.23 -15.24 -26.34
C GLU A 139 -13.71 -16.64 -26.01
N LEU A 140 -14.07 -17.16 -24.83
CA LEU A 140 -13.96 -18.60 -24.57
C LEU A 140 -15.17 -19.26 -25.21
N ASP A 141 -14.93 -20.10 -26.21
CA ASP A 141 -15.94 -20.83 -26.97
C ASP A 141 -17.07 -21.34 -26.05
N SER A 142 -18.29 -20.96 -26.38
CA SER A 142 -19.61 -21.34 -25.82
C SER A 142 -20.36 -20.36 -24.88
N ASP A 143 -19.74 -19.37 -24.23
CA ASP A 143 -20.51 -18.40 -23.41
C ASP A 143 -20.07 -16.95 -23.63
N LYS A 144 -20.96 -16.15 -24.24
CA LYS A 144 -20.80 -14.70 -24.47
C LYS A 144 -20.59 -13.90 -23.18
N ARG A 145 -20.82 -14.51 -22.01
CA ARG A 145 -20.57 -13.92 -20.68
C ARG A 145 -19.12 -14.04 -20.21
N ASN A 146 -18.30 -14.89 -20.84
CA ASN A 146 -16.92 -15.18 -20.43
C ASN A 146 -15.86 -14.55 -21.36
N ARG A 147 -15.97 -13.24 -21.60
CA ARG A 147 -14.95 -12.50 -22.34
C ARG A 147 -13.76 -12.17 -21.45
N MET A 148 -12.59 -12.68 -21.83
CA MET A 148 -11.34 -12.51 -21.10
C MET A 148 -10.47 -11.45 -21.74
N ILE A 149 -9.81 -10.64 -20.91
CA ILE A 149 -8.82 -9.65 -21.32
C ILE A 149 -7.44 -10.29 -21.20
N HIS A 150 -6.70 -10.29 -22.30
CA HIS A 150 -5.34 -10.80 -22.37
C HIS A 150 -4.39 -9.66 -22.75
N ILE A 151 -3.23 -9.59 -22.12
CA ILE A 151 -2.15 -8.69 -22.58
C ILE A 151 -1.57 -9.22 -23.91
N THR A 152 -1.28 -8.31 -24.84
CA THR A 152 -0.61 -8.66 -26.11
C THR A 152 0.90 -8.64 -25.94
N SER A 153 1.64 -9.23 -26.88
CA SER A 153 3.10 -9.09 -26.96
C SER A 153 3.53 -7.61 -27.00
N LYS A 154 2.78 -6.77 -27.75
CA LYS A 154 2.99 -5.32 -27.78
C LYS A 154 2.82 -4.67 -26.41
N GLY A 155 1.77 -5.06 -25.67
CA GLY A 155 1.53 -4.58 -24.30
C GLY A 155 2.65 -4.99 -23.35
N THR A 156 3.12 -6.24 -23.43
CA THR A 156 4.22 -6.76 -22.61
C THR A 156 5.54 -6.05 -22.91
N GLU A 157 5.85 -5.80 -24.18
CA GLU A 157 7.07 -5.08 -24.59
C GLU A 157 7.07 -3.64 -24.10
N LEU A 158 5.97 -2.89 -24.33
CA LEU A 158 5.81 -1.53 -23.85
C LEU A 158 5.93 -1.44 -22.32
N LEU A 159 5.36 -2.41 -21.60
CA LEU A 159 5.45 -2.50 -20.15
C LEU A 159 6.91 -2.67 -19.70
N LYS A 160 7.67 -3.55 -20.38
CA LYS A 160 9.07 -3.82 -20.07
C LYS A 160 9.95 -2.59 -20.31
N GLU A 161 9.75 -1.88 -21.42
CA GLU A 161 10.47 -0.64 -21.74
C GLU A 161 10.22 0.47 -20.70
N SER A 162 8.99 0.55 -20.21
CA SER A 162 8.57 1.60 -19.27
C SER A 162 8.91 1.28 -17.81
N MET A 163 9.26 0.02 -17.49
CA MET A 163 9.40 -0.47 -16.12
C MET A 163 10.44 0.30 -15.31
N GLN A 164 11.58 0.66 -15.92
CA GLN A 164 12.64 1.41 -15.21
C GLN A 164 12.18 2.82 -14.82
N ASN A 165 11.49 3.51 -15.74
CA ASN A 165 10.96 4.86 -15.49
C ASN A 165 9.90 4.85 -14.39
N ILE A 166 9.00 3.86 -14.43
CA ILE A 166 7.98 3.72 -13.39
C ILE A 166 8.60 3.38 -12.04
N LYS A 167 9.57 2.45 -11.98
CA LYS A 167 10.28 2.13 -10.73
C LYS A 167 10.91 3.39 -10.11
N LYS A 168 11.53 4.23 -10.94
CA LYS A 168 12.10 5.51 -10.48
C LYS A 168 11.01 6.46 -9.96
N ALA A 169 9.88 6.59 -10.67
CA ALA A 169 8.76 7.41 -10.20
C ALA A 169 8.18 6.91 -8.86
N SER A 170 8.01 5.60 -8.69
CA SER A 170 7.55 5.00 -7.43
C SER A 170 8.54 5.24 -6.28
N MET A 171 9.84 5.18 -6.56
CA MET A 171 10.88 5.50 -5.57
C MET A 171 10.80 6.96 -5.13
N ASN A 172 10.62 7.90 -6.05
CA ASN A 172 10.57 9.34 -5.74
C ASN A 172 9.44 9.71 -4.76
N VAL A 173 8.29 9.05 -4.82
CA VAL A 173 7.15 9.31 -3.92
C VAL A 173 7.47 8.96 -2.47
N THR A 174 8.36 8.00 -2.24
CA THR A 174 8.70 7.45 -0.92
C THR A 174 10.18 7.64 -0.58
N GLU A 175 10.87 8.50 -1.32
CA GLU A 175 12.32 8.71 -1.24
C GLU A 175 12.81 9.13 0.16
N PRO A 176 12.09 10.01 0.89
CA PRO A 176 12.49 10.41 2.23
C PRO A 176 12.40 9.31 3.30
N LEU A 177 11.71 8.19 3.02
CA LEU A 177 11.50 7.13 4.01
C LEU A 177 12.66 6.11 4.00
N SER A 178 13.17 5.82 5.19
CA SER A 178 14.05 4.68 5.45
C SER A 178 13.33 3.34 5.20
N TYR A 179 14.09 2.25 5.15
CA TYR A 179 13.49 0.93 4.96
C TYR A 179 12.52 0.54 6.10
N PRO A 180 12.85 0.69 7.40
CA PRO A 180 11.89 0.42 8.47
C PRO A 180 10.60 1.24 8.36
N GLU A 181 10.70 2.54 8.07
CA GLU A 181 9.53 3.42 7.91
C GLU A 181 8.64 2.99 6.73
N LYS A 182 9.24 2.51 5.63
CA LYS A 182 8.49 1.93 4.50
C LYS A 182 7.73 0.68 4.93
N ILE A 183 8.33 -0.21 5.71
CA ILE A 183 7.67 -1.41 6.21
C ILE A 183 6.51 -1.06 7.14
N ASP A 184 6.69 -0.08 8.03
CA ASP A 184 5.61 0.40 8.90
C ASP A 184 4.46 1.04 8.11
N LEU A 185 4.79 1.88 7.11
CA LEU A 185 3.78 2.48 6.26
C LEU A 185 3.00 1.43 5.47
N ILE A 186 3.68 0.43 4.90
CA ILE A 186 3.04 -0.71 4.22
C ILE A 186 2.08 -1.42 5.18
N ARG A 187 2.53 -1.75 6.39
CA ARG A 187 1.69 -2.42 7.40
C ARG A 187 0.42 -1.62 7.72
N LEU A 188 0.54 -0.30 7.89
CA LEU A 188 -0.59 0.58 8.20
C LEU A 188 -1.55 0.69 7.00
N LEU A 189 -1.04 0.90 5.80
CA LEU A 189 -1.86 0.99 4.58
C LEU A 189 -2.58 -0.33 4.30
N THR A 190 -1.88 -1.47 4.38
CA THR A 190 -2.50 -2.80 4.20
C THR A 190 -3.61 -3.05 5.22
N LYS A 191 -3.46 -2.60 6.48
CA LYS A 191 -4.53 -2.68 7.48
C LYS A 191 -5.79 -1.90 7.03
N LEU A 192 -5.61 -0.71 6.47
CA LEU A 192 -6.71 0.11 5.94
C LEU A 192 -7.34 -0.54 4.71
N GLU A 193 -6.53 -1.02 3.76
CA GLU A 193 -7.00 -1.66 2.52
C GLU A 193 -7.80 -2.94 2.82
N ASN A 194 -7.27 -3.83 3.66
CA ASN A 194 -7.95 -5.07 4.05
C ASN A 194 -9.34 -4.81 4.67
N PHE A 195 -9.47 -3.76 5.48
CA PHE A 195 -10.76 -3.38 6.07
C PHE A 195 -11.80 -3.02 4.99
N HIS A 196 -11.40 -2.26 3.97
CA HIS A 196 -12.29 -1.84 2.88
C HIS A 196 -12.57 -2.99 1.90
N GLU A 197 -11.58 -3.83 1.61
CA GLU A 197 -11.76 -5.01 0.78
C GLU A 197 -12.78 -5.97 1.41
N LEU A 198 -12.68 -6.23 2.72
CA LEU A 198 -13.63 -7.08 3.44
C LEU A 198 -15.06 -6.53 3.42
N LYS A 199 -15.23 -5.20 3.44
CA LYS A 199 -16.54 -4.56 3.34
C LYS A 199 -17.11 -4.62 1.92
N SER A 200 -16.32 -4.29 0.91
CA SER A 200 -16.73 -4.29 -0.51
C SER A 200 -17.01 -5.70 -1.09
N ARG A 201 -16.66 -6.77 -0.37
CA ARG A 201 -17.05 -8.15 -0.71
C ARG A 201 -18.42 -8.56 -0.13
N LYS A 202 -18.94 -7.81 0.86
CA LYS A 202 -20.22 -8.11 1.53
C LYS A 202 -21.40 -7.33 0.93
N GLU A 203 -21.12 -6.31 0.14
CA GLU A 203 -22.08 -5.54 -0.67
C GLU A 203 -22.18 -6.14 -2.09
#